data_AF-A0A218ZR38-F1
#
_entry.id   AF-A0A218ZR38-F1
#
_cell.length_a   1.000
_cell.length_b   1.000
_cell.length_c   1.000
_cell.angle_alpha   90.00
_cell.angle_beta   90.00
_cell.angle_gamma   90.00
#
_symmetry.space_group_name_H-M   'P 1'
#
loop_
_entity.id
_entity.type
_entity.pdbx_description
1 polymer ?
#
loop_
_entity_poly.entity_id
_entity_poly.type
_entity_poly.pdbx_seq_one_letter_code
_entity_poly.pdbx_strand_id
1 'polypeptide(L)'
;MLTAGISALESNITGSPQFLFRFIIPILLVFVVSFSYSRLSKKAYIDAPPTLAQMKEPFDLPADRFNKEVKIIQSNNYEKYLTDMGSDFEVLMQNSQDFKRLLKAYRRYDAMSKSTYKKRKKRGEELKLVTFRRILDLYASVRKMKMDHFELASVKEGIDTK
;
A
#
# COMPACT_ATOMS: atom_id res chain seq x y z
N MET A 1 -1.50 54.30 25.99
CA MET A 1 -2.45 53.33 25.41
C MET A 1 -2.81 52.20 26.38
N LEU A 2 -1.86 51.62 27.12
CA LEU A 2 -2.15 50.58 28.13
C LEU A 2 -3.08 51.05 29.27
N THR A 3 -2.95 52.28 29.74
CA THR A 3 -3.75 52.82 30.86
C THR A 3 -5.23 53.00 30.52
N ALA A 4 -5.54 53.47 29.31
CA ALA A 4 -6.93 53.63 28.86
C ALA A 4 -7.65 52.28 28.66
N GLY A 5 -6.90 51.24 28.24
CA GLY A 5 -7.43 49.88 28.10
C GLY A 5 -7.80 49.24 29.45
N ILE A 6 -7.03 49.53 30.50
CA ILE A 6 -7.27 48.99 31.86
C ILE A 6 -8.51 49.64 32.47
N SER A 7 -8.67 50.96 32.37
CA SER A 7 -9.85 51.67 32.89
C SER A 7 -11.16 51.29 32.16
N ALA A 8 -11.08 51.03 30.85
CA ALA A 8 -12.20 50.49 30.08
C ALA A 8 -12.55 49.04 30.49
N LEU A 9 -11.56 48.25 30.93
CA LEU A 9 -11.79 46.90 31.42
C LEU A 9 -12.51 46.91 32.78
N GLU A 10 -12.06 47.75 33.71
CA GLU A 10 -12.64 47.86 35.06
C GLU A 10 -14.11 48.31 35.05
N SER A 11 -14.45 49.27 34.19
CA SER A 11 -15.83 49.74 34.01
C SER A 11 -16.74 48.68 33.38
N ASN A 12 -16.24 47.86 32.45
CA ASN A 12 -17.02 46.78 31.84
C ASN A 12 -17.21 45.56 32.77
N ILE A 13 -16.22 45.26 33.61
CA ILE A 13 -16.29 44.19 34.62
C ILE A 13 -17.34 44.50 35.69
N THR A 14 -17.44 45.77 36.11
CA THR A 14 -18.43 46.22 37.10
C THR A 14 -19.83 46.38 36.51
N GLY A 15 -19.95 46.86 35.27
CA GLY A 15 -21.23 47.08 34.61
C GLY A 15 -21.87 45.82 33.99
N SER A 16 -21.10 44.78 33.69
CA SER A 16 -21.60 43.57 33.02
C SER A 16 -20.84 42.30 33.41
N PRO A 17 -21.27 41.58 34.47
CA PRO A 17 -20.60 40.36 34.95
C PRO A 17 -20.50 39.25 33.90
N GLN A 18 -21.39 39.27 32.89
CA GLN A 18 -21.42 38.31 31.78
C GLN A 18 -20.21 38.45 30.84
N PHE A 19 -19.55 39.62 30.82
CA PHE A 19 -18.33 39.85 30.05
C PHE A 19 -17.18 38.95 30.52
N LEU A 20 -17.08 38.72 31.84
CA LEU A 20 -16.10 37.80 32.44
C LEU A 20 -16.26 36.38 31.87
N PHE A 21 -17.50 35.89 31.80
CA PHE A 21 -17.79 34.53 31.33
C PHE A 21 -17.54 34.34 29.82
N ARG A 22 -17.83 35.36 29.00
CA ARG A 22 -17.69 35.26 27.54
C ARG A 22 -16.28 35.50 27.02
N PHE A 23 -15.49 36.33 27.69
CA PHE A 23 -14.18 36.75 27.17
C PHE A 23 -13.02 36.36 28.07
N ILE A 24 -13.13 36.60 29.38
CA ILE A 24 -12.00 36.39 30.28
C ILE A 24 -11.78 34.90 30.56
N ILE A 25 -12.84 34.11 30.77
CA ILE A 25 -12.73 32.67 31.02
C ILE A 25 -12.09 31.92 29.83
N PRO A 26 -12.53 32.08 28.57
CA PRO A 26 -11.92 31.37 27.45
C PRO A 26 -10.44 31.72 27.26
N ILE A 27 -10.07 33.00 27.44
CA ILE A 27 -8.67 33.45 27.34
C ILE A 27 -7.82 32.80 28.43
N LEU A 28 -8.30 32.77 29.67
CA LEU A 28 -7.63 32.09 30.79
C LEU A 28 -7.50 30.58 30.55
N LEU A 29 -8.52 29.94 30.00
CA LEU A 29 -8.54 28.51 29.72
C LEU A 29 -7.49 28.13 28.65
N VAL A 30 -7.39 28.92 27.58
CA VAL A 30 -6.32 28.77 26.57
C VAL A 30 -4.94 28.93 27.21
N PHE A 31 -4.78 29.87 28.13
CA PHE A 31 -3.51 30.09 28.84
C PHE A 31 -3.15 28.90 29.73
N VAL A 32 -4.11 28.37 30.50
CA VAL A 32 -3.92 27.22 31.39
C VAL A 32 -3.60 25.95 30.59
N VAL A 33 -4.29 25.71 29.47
CA VAL A 33 -4.02 24.55 28.59
C VAL A 33 -2.64 24.68 27.94
N SER A 34 -2.29 25.86 27.44
CA SER A 34 -0.97 26.11 26.82
C SER A 34 0.17 25.94 27.83
N PHE A 35 -0.01 26.44 29.06
CA PHE A 35 0.98 26.28 30.13
C PHE A 35 1.10 24.82 30.60
N SER A 36 -0.03 24.13 30.73
CA SER A 36 -0.06 22.70 31.04
C SER A 36 0.65 21.88 29.97
N TYR A 37 0.38 22.17 28.69
CA TYR A 37 1.03 21.49 27.57
C TYR A 37 2.54 21.78 27.55
N SER A 38 2.95 23.03 27.83
CA SER A 38 4.37 23.38 27.89
C SER A 38 5.11 22.71 29.07
N ARG A 39 4.46 22.46 30.22
CA ARG A 39 5.06 21.74 31.34
C ARG A 39 5.05 20.22 31.18
N LEU A 40 4.04 19.67 30.50
CA LEU A 40 3.86 18.21 30.32
C LEU A 40 4.38 17.68 28.98
N SER A 41 4.79 18.57 28.06
CA SER A 41 5.50 18.22 26.83
C SER A 41 6.81 17.55 27.22
N LYS A 42 6.78 16.21 27.30
CA LYS A 42 7.97 15.37 27.40
C LYS A 42 8.88 15.80 26.26
N LYS A 43 10.04 16.36 26.60
CA LYS A 43 11.09 16.69 25.62
C LYS A 43 11.26 15.46 24.73
N ALA A 44 11.08 15.64 23.41
CA ALA A 44 11.33 14.58 22.46
C ALA A 44 12.71 13.99 22.77
N TYR A 45 12.76 12.67 22.92
CA TYR A 45 14.03 11.96 23.07
C TYR A 45 14.82 12.27 21.81
N ILE A 46 15.83 13.13 21.94
CA ILE A 46 16.81 13.34 20.87
C ILE A 46 17.57 12.03 20.84
N ASP A 47 17.34 11.22 19.82
CA ASP A 47 18.11 10.00 19.62
C ASP A 47 19.59 10.34 19.74
N ALA A 48 20.29 9.59 20.59
CA ALA A 48 21.72 9.78 20.78
C ALA A 48 22.43 9.75 19.41
N PRO A 49 23.53 10.52 19.24
CA PRO A 49 24.30 10.45 18.00
C PRO A 49 24.64 8.98 17.71
N PRO A 50 24.52 8.54 16.44
CA PRO A 50 24.63 7.14 16.09
C PRO A 50 25.96 6.57 16.59
N THR A 51 25.89 5.40 17.24
CA THR A 51 27.07 4.72 17.75
C THR A 51 27.99 4.29 16.61
N LEU A 52 29.29 4.11 16.89
CA LEU A 52 30.26 3.61 15.90
C LEU A 52 29.87 2.24 15.32
N ALA A 53 29.07 1.45 16.03
CA ALA A 53 28.51 0.20 15.55
C ALA A 53 27.37 0.44 14.53
N GLN A 54 26.48 1.39 14.78
CA GLN A 54 25.40 1.79 13.85
C GLN A 54 25.95 2.44 12.57
N MET A 55 27.04 3.22 12.66
CA MET A 55 27.70 3.76 11.47
C MET A 55 28.36 2.70 10.59
N LYS A 56 28.70 1.54 11.17
CA LYS A 56 29.30 0.39 10.47
C LYS A 56 28.26 -0.65 10.09
N GLU A 57 27.01 -0.47 10.48
CA GLU A 57 25.92 -1.32 10.05
C GLU A 57 25.78 -1.14 8.53
N PRO A 58 26.01 -2.18 7.72
CA PRO A 58 25.79 -2.07 6.30
C PRO A 58 24.32 -1.71 6.13
N PHE A 59 24.05 -0.54 5.55
CA PHE A 59 22.71 -0.17 5.17
C PHE A 59 22.27 -1.17 4.09
N ASP A 60 21.61 -2.24 4.53
CA ASP A 60 21.07 -3.28 3.67
C ASP A 60 19.84 -2.68 3.02
N LEU A 61 20.08 -1.85 1.99
CA LEU A 61 19.05 -1.41 1.07
C LEU A 61 18.33 -2.69 0.65
N PRO A 62 17.04 -2.88 1.00
CA PRO A 62 16.29 -4.02 0.48
C PRO A 62 16.50 -3.99 -1.01
N ALA A 63 16.90 -5.13 -1.61
CA ALA A 63 17.39 -5.22 -2.98
C ALA A 63 16.37 -4.65 -3.97
N ASP A 64 16.34 -3.33 -4.08
CA ASP A 64 15.24 -2.60 -4.65
C ASP A 64 15.39 -2.77 -6.15
N ARG A 65 14.30 -3.19 -6.81
CA ARG A 65 14.27 -3.32 -8.27
C ARG A 65 14.83 -2.06 -8.95
N PHE A 66 14.65 -0.90 -8.33
CA PHE A 66 15.25 0.37 -8.73
C PHE A 66 16.77 0.29 -8.94
N ASN A 67 17.54 -0.27 -8.00
CA ASN A 67 19.00 -0.39 -8.16
C ASN A 67 19.41 -1.36 -9.28
N LYS A 68 18.58 -2.37 -9.56
CA LYS A 68 18.77 -3.27 -10.71
C LYS A 68 18.41 -2.59 -12.02
N GLU A 69 17.31 -1.85 -12.06
CA GLU A 69 16.83 -1.12 -13.24
C GLU A 69 17.73 0.07 -13.59
N VAL A 70 18.22 0.82 -12.61
CA VAL A 70 19.18 1.92 -12.81
C VAL A 70 20.44 1.42 -13.50
N LYS A 71 20.98 0.26 -13.10
CA LYS A 71 22.13 -0.36 -13.77
C LYS A 71 21.83 -0.73 -15.23
N ILE A 72 20.62 -1.18 -15.53
CA ILE A 72 20.20 -1.56 -16.88
C ILE A 72 20.01 -0.30 -17.75
N ILE A 73 19.37 0.74 -17.22
CA ILE A 73 19.18 2.03 -17.89
C ILE A 73 20.54 2.68 -18.19
N GLN A 74 21.45 2.70 -17.21
CA GLN A 74 22.82 3.22 -17.40
C GLN A 74 23.60 2.45 -18.47
N SER A 75 23.29 1.16 -18.66
CA SER A 75 23.93 0.33 -19.68
C SER A 75 23.36 0.51 -21.11
N ASN A 76 22.34 1.36 -21.31
CA ASN A 76 21.62 1.54 -22.59
C ASN A 76 21.17 0.22 -23.25
N ASN A 77 21.01 -0.86 -22.47
CA ASN A 77 20.67 -2.18 -22.97
C ASN A 77 19.15 -2.32 -23.11
N TYR A 78 18.58 -1.67 -24.13
CA TYR A 78 17.17 -1.75 -24.46
C TYR A 78 16.74 -3.15 -24.93
N GLU A 79 17.67 -3.92 -25.50
CA GLU A 79 17.43 -5.29 -25.97
C GLU A 79 16.99 -6.22 -24.83
N LYS A 80 17.50 -6.00 -23.62
CA LYS A 80 17.08 -6.74 -22.44
C LYS A 80 15.58 -6.60 -22.15
N TYR A 81 15.03 -5.40 -22.25
CA TYR A 81 13.59 -5.18 -22.05
C TYR A 81 12.75 -5.88 -23.11
N LEU A 82 13.19 -5.85 -24.38
CA LEU A 82 12.51 -6.54 -25.47
C LEU A 82 12.55 -8.07 -25.29
N THR A 83 13.68 -8.59 -24.78
CA THR A 83 13.85 -10.01 -24.48
C THR A 83 12.95 -10.45 -23.33
N ASP A 84 12.91 -9.67 -22.25
CA ASP A 84 12.06 -9.95 -21.08
C ASP A 84 10.57 -9.91 -21.46
N MET A 85 10.14 -8.88 -22.23
CA MET A 85 8.78 -8.81 -22.78
C MET A 85 8.45 -9.99 -23.71
N GLY A 86 9.41 -10.42 -24.53
CA GLY A 86 9.25 -11.59 -25.41
C GLY A 86 9.03 -12.88 -24.63
N SER A 87 9.82 -13.08 -23.57
CA SER A 87 9.67 -14.21 -22.65
C SER A 87 8.31 -14.19 -21.94
N ASP A 88 7.89 -13.04 -21.43
CA ASP A 88 6.58 -12.88 -20.77
C ASP A 88 5.43 -13.19 -21.74
N PHE A 89 5.54 -12.75 -23.00
CA PHE A 89 4.56 -13.05 -24.03
C PHE A 89 4.49 -14.54 -24.38
N GLU A 90 5.63 -15.22 -24.45
CA GLU A 90 5.69 -16.66 -24.69
C GLU A 90 5.00 -17.44 -23.56
N VAL A 91 5.25 -17.07 -22.31
CA VAL A 91 4.60 -17.65 -21.12
C VAL A 91 3.08 -17.42 -21.16
N LEU A 92 2.63 -16.21 -21.52
CA LEU A 92 1.20 -15.92 -21.69
C LEU A 92 0.56 -16.76 -22.79
N MET A 93 1.27 -16.96 -23.91
CA MET A 93 0.81 -17.81 -24.99
C MET A 93 0.69 -19.27 -24.57
N GLN A 94 1.66 -19.79 -23.83
CA GLN A 94 1.59 -21.14 -23.27
C GLN A 94 0.41 -21.29 -22.31
N ASN A 95 0.22 -20.32 -21.40
CA ASN A 95 -0.93 -20.31 -20.48
C ASN A 95 -2.27 -20.29 -21.22
N SER A 96 -2.38 -19.55 -22.34
CA SER A 96 -3.57 -19.54 -23.19
C SER A 96 -3.86 -20.92 -23.82
N GLN A 97 -2.82 -21.61 -24.30
CA GLN A 97 -2.97 -22.96 -24.83
C GLN A 97 -3.39 -23.96 -23.75
N ASP A 98 -2.77 -23.89 -22.57
CA ASP A 98 -3.10 -24.77 -21.44
C ASP A 98 -4.51 -24.50 -20.91
N PHE A 99 -4.95 -23.24 -20.87
CA PHE A 99 -6.34 -22.90 -20.57
C PHE A 99 -7.32 -23.57 -21.54
N LYS A 100 -7.06 -23.52 -22.85
CA LYS A 100 -7.91 -24.18 -23.86
C LYS A 100 -7.97 -25.70 -23.63
N ARG A 101 -6.84 -26.34 -23.31
CA ARG A 101 -6.77 -27.77 -23.00
C ARG A 101 -7.57 -28.11 -21.74
N LEU A 102 -7.38 -27.35 -20.66
CA LEU A 102 -8.10 -27.53 -19.40
C LEU A 102 -9.60 -27.32 -19.57
N LEU A 103 -10.01 -26.31 -20.35
CA LEU A 103 -11.43 -26.05 -20.63
C LEU A 103 -12.08 -27.23 -21.38
N LYS A 104 -11.38 -27.79 -22.38
CA LYS A 104 -11.84 -28.99 -23.09
C LYS A 104 -11.97 -30.19 -22.14
N ALA A 105 -10.99 -30.39 -21.26
CA ALA A 105 -11.04 -31.45 -20.25
C ALA A 105 -12.19 -31.24 -19.25
N TYR A 106 -12.41 -30.00 -18.79
CA TYR A 106 -13.50 -29.64 -17.89
C TYR A 106 -14.85 -29.98 -18.52
N ARG A 107 -15.11 -29.59 -19.77
CA ARG A 107 -16.35 -29.93 -20.49
C ARG A 107 -16.56 -31.44 -20.59
N ARG A 108 -15.49 -32.20 -20.85
CA ARG A 108 -15.53 -33.67 -20.89
C ARG A 108 -15.92 -34.25 -19.52
N TYR A 109 -15.35 -33.75 -18.43
CA TYR A 109 -15.65 -34.23 -17.09
C TYR A 109 -17.02 -33.77 -16.58
N ASP A 110 -17.50 -32.60 -17.00
CA ASP A 110 -18.87 -32.16 -16.73
C ASP A 110 -19.90 -33.10 -17.40
N ALA A 111 -19.68 -33.45 -18.67
CA ALA A 111 -20.50 -34.47 -19.33
C ALA A 111 -20.44 -35.83 -18.61
N MET A 112 -19.24 -36.23 -18.15
CA MET A 112 -19.06 -37.47 -17.38
C MET A 112 -19.79 -37.44 -16.02
N SER A 113 -19.84 -36.28 -15.35
CA SER A 113 -20.54 -36.09 -14.08
C SER A 113 -22.07 -36.21 -14.20
N LYS A 114 -22.61 -36.08 -15.42
CA LYS A 114 -24.04 -36.24 -15.72
C LYS A 114 -24.41 -37.67 -16.12
N SER A 115 -23.46 -38.61 -16.07
CA SER A 115 -23.70 -40.03 -16.37
C SER A 115 -24.70 -40.67 -15.40
N THR A 116 -25.52 -41.59 -15.91
CA THR A 116 -26.43 -42.42 -15.10
C THR A 116 -25.69 -43.44 -14.23
N TYR A 117 -24.52 -43.92 -14.68
CA TYR A 117 -23.66 -44.83 -13.92
C TYR A 117 -23.00 -44.13 -12.71
N LYS A 118 -23.34 -44.56 -11.48
CA LYS A 118 -22.83 -43.98 -10.22
C LYS A 118 -21.31 -43.83 -10.15
N LYS A 119 -20.55 -44.87 -10.52
CA LYS A 119 -19.06 -44.86 -10.46
C LYS A 119 -18.46 -43.83 -11.43
N ARG A 120 -19.03 -43.72 -12.63
CA ARG A 120 -18.59 -42.77 -13.66
C ARG A 120 -18.96 -41.33 -13.29
N LYS A 121 -20.16 -41.13 -12.75
CA LYS A 121 -20.61 -39.83 -12.22
C LYS A 121 -19.65 -39.29 -11.15
N LYS A 122 -19.38 -40.08 -10.11
CA LYS A 122 -18.46 -39.68 -9.02
C LYS A 122 -17.07 -39.31 -9.54
N ARG A 123 -16.50 -40.15 -10.42
CA ARG A 123 -15.19 -39.87 -11.05
C ARG A 123 -15.23 -38.59 -11.91
N GLY A 124 -16.33 -38.34 -12.61
CA GLY A 124 -16.54 -37.11 -13.38
C GLY A 124 -16.57 -35.87 -12.49
N GLU A 125 -17.28 -35.92 -11.36
CA GLU A 125 -17.35 -34.82 -10.38
C GLU A 125 -15.98 -34.50 -9.79
N GLU A 126 -15.23 -35.52 -9.36
CA GLU A 126 -13.87 -35.36 -8.82
C GLU A 126 -12.93 -34.72 -9.85
N LEU A 127 -12.87 -35.26 -11.08
CA LEU A 127 -11.99 -34.76 -12.12
C LEU A 127 -12.41 -33.36 -12.61
N LYS A 128 -13.72 -33.05 -12.62
CA LYS A 128 -14.23 -31.71 -12.92
C LYS A 128 -13.71 -30.71 -11.90
N LEU A 129 -13.79 -31.03 -10.61
CA LEU A 129 -13.34 -30.16 -9.53
C LEU A 129 -11.82 -29.94 -9.56
N VAL A 130 -11.04 -31.01 -9.79
CA VAL A 130 -9.57 -30.90 -9.96
C VAL A 130 -9.22 -30.02 -11.16
N THR A 131 -9.90 -30.20 -12.30
CA THR A 131 -9.64 -29.40 -13.50
C THR A 131 -10.03 -27.93 -13.30
N PHE A 132 -11.13 -27.68 -12.58
CA PHE A 132 -11.55 -26.32 -12.23
C PHE A 132 -10.52 -25.60 -11.36
N ARG A 133 -9.97 -26.28 -10.34
CA ARG A 133 -8.89 -25.71 -9.52
C ARG A 133 -7.68 -25.33 -10.37
N ARG A 134 -7.24 -26.20 -11.28
CA ARG A 134 -6.14 -25.90 -12.20
C ARG A 134 -6.41 -24.68 -13.09
N ILE A 135 -7.67 -24.49 -13.51
CA ILE A 135 -8.05 -23.28 -14.25
C ILE A 135 -7.90 -22.04 -13.36
N LEU A 136 -8.35 -22.09 -12.10
CA LEU A 136 -8.18 -20.99 -11.15
C LEU A 136 -6.72 -20.67 -10.87
N ASP A 137 -5.88 -21.69 -10.71
CA ASP A 137 -4.43 -21.52 -10.49
C ASP A 137 -3.78 -20.80 -11.68
N LEU A 138 -4.19 -21.14 -12.90
CA LEU A 138 -3.74 -20.48 -14.13
C LEU A 138 -4.24 -19.02 -14.23
N TYR A 139 -5.45 -18.73 -13.75
CA TYR A 139 -5.90 -17.33 -13.62
C TYR A 139 -5.10 -16.55 -12.56
N ALA A 140 -4.77 -17.19 -11.44
CA ALA A 140 -3.96 -16.57 -10.40
C ALA A 140 -2.54 -16.27 -10.88
N SER A 141 -1.93 -17.16 -11.69
CA SER A 141 -0.59 -16.92 -12.27
C SER A 141 -0.60 -15.74 -13.24
N VAL A 142 -1.60 -15.64 -14.12
CA VAL A 142 -1.76 -14.50 -15.04
C VAL A 142 -2.01 -13.21 -14.28
N ARG A 143 -2.83 -13.25 -13.21
CA ARG A 143 -3.05 -12.09 -12.35
C ARG A 143 -1.75 -11.64 -11.68
N LYS A 144 -0.93 -12.57 -11.19
CA LYS A 144 0.37 -12.26 -10.57
C LYS A 144 1.29 -11.55 -11.56
N MET A 145 1.44 -12.08 -12.78
CA MET A 145 2.22 -11.43 -13.85
C MET A 145 1.72 -10.01 -14.12
N LYS A 146 0.41 -9.79 -14.22
CA LYS A 146 -0.16 -8.45 -14.39
C LYS A 146 0.19 -7.50 -13.23
N MET A 147 0.13 -7.97 -11.99
CA MET A 147 0.42 -7.15 -10.81
C MET A 147 1.91 -6.83 -10.67
N ASP A 148 2.79 -7.79 -11.00
CA ASP A 148 4.24 -7.58 -11.05
C ASP A 148 4.63 -6.45 -12.04
N HIS A 149 3.81 -6.21 -13.08
CA HIS A 149 3.96 -5.07 -13.99
C HIS A 149 3.26 -3.78 -13.51
N PHE A 150 2.16 -3.87 -12.76
CA PHE A 150 1.44 -2.69 -12.26
C PHE A 150 2.20 -1.99 -11.13
N GLU A 151 2.89 -2.73 -10.26
CA GLU A 151 3.78 -2.14 -9.25
C GLU A 151 4.89 -1.29 -9.89
N LEU A 152 5.34 -1.63 -11.11
CA LEU A 152 6.31 -0.84 -11.88
C LEU A 152 5.73 0.50 -12.38
N ALA A 153 4.44 0.55 -12.72
CA ALA A 153 3.79 1.76 -13.21
C ALA A 153 3.50 2.76 -12.07
N SER A 154 3.04 2.27 -10.90
CA SER A 154 2.71 3.12 -9.75
C SER A 154 3.94 3.75 -9.07
N VAL A 155 5.11 3.11 -9.14
CA VAL A 155 6.37 3.71 -8.64
C VAL A 155 6.78 4.90 -9.50
N LYS A 156 6.48 4.88 -10.81
CA LYS A 156 6.85 5.95 -11.75
C LYS A 156 6.01 7.22 -11.55
N GLU A 157 4.71 7.09 -11.25
CA GLU A 157 3.83 8.25 -10.98
C GLU A 157 4.11 8.93 -9.63
N GLY A 158 4.72 8.23 -8.67
CA GLY A 158 5.13 8.80 -7.38
C GLY A 158 6.42 9.65 -7.41
N ILE A 159 7.19 9.59 -8.50
CA ILE A 159 8.47 10.32 -8.64
C ILE A 159 8.27 11.65 -9.40
N ASP A 160 7.25 11.77 -10.25
CA ASP A 160 6.95 12.98 -11.04
C ASP A 160 6.14 14.06 -10.29
N THR A 161 5.93 13.93 -8.97
CA THR A 161 5.14 14.90 -8.17
C THR A 161 5.93 15.68 -7.12
N LYS A 162 7.25 15.83 -7.27
CA LYS A 162 8.06 16.72 -6.42
C LYS A 162 9.00 17.61 -7.20
#